data_AF-A0A1V9Y4L5-F1
#
_entry.id   AF-A0A1V9Y4L5-F1
#
_cell.length_a   1.000
_cell.length_b   1.000
_cell.length_c   1.000
_cell.angle_alpha   90.00
_cell.angle_beta   90.00
_cell.angle_gamma   90.00
#
_symmetry.space_group_name_H-M   'P 1'
#
loop_
_entity.id
_entity.type
_entity.pdbx_description
1 polymer ?
#
loop_
_entity_poly.entity_id
_entity_poly.type
_entity_poly.pdbx_seq_one_letter_code
_entity_poly.pdbx_strand_id
1 'polypeptide(L)'
;MSVLPPTYLGAVVLLFVLVRLRHIISLSALVMHRVSYFLPPSDGMLAELNTPPPPKKAKNPKPEKTASERLQTLQLRMAPIEAGVLGHCLFFDLLDAMVIMGVAAMALFWVQQGVAPGSPDPSYYVLLVSLLLSVLVPMHIKFGHGWFSTTEAQLGVSVGALAIFIACFCIYTPAGVFDFDVDGAGSSMEHRFGLVFSAISGNATVAAPVRSVSLLLGGGLGLTAGIITATQFLPALRFARMYLDFISSKAISTSWKLVLHFNHLLPLLLALSFLRPIYGFVLRNECAAESVFAQAPRDCGDGWVTETTLRDARLTLIVLTAAVKFACFRSHLQYFLLEPKGIITGMLLQRGRIDTDAILDKILIPFSYIPVVSVQYLAPCLTYVASAMLLQRKAGRCFHWMEWLAPMVDEALVMCPGAPAAASATPSFFIAPGTDLDKEVLTGIVQGLQSFPVALPLWYETVLGFVVFWTALSWFVLSMVGIMYWRRLGSNAGQSVEQEDIVHKHLKRKYKYKQKTT
;
A
#
# COMPACT_ATOMS: atom_id res chain seq x y z
N MET A 1 -25.26 -16.23 -28.60
CA MET A 1 -23.94 -16.22 -27.95
C MET A 1 -24.12 -15.73 -26.52
N SER A 2 -23.50 -16.37 -25.53
CA SER A 2 -23.55 -15.89 -24.13
C SER A 2 -22.90 -14.51 -24.06
N VAL A 3 -23.67 -13.49 -23.70
CA VAL A 3 -23.24 -12.07 -23.64
C VAL A 3 -22.05 -11.88 -22.68
N LEU A 4 -21.85 -12.80 -21.73
CA LEU A 4 -20.63 -12.92 -20.94
C LEU A 4 -20.05 -14.35 -21.01
N PRO A 5 -18.73 -14.48 -21.18
CA PRO A 5 -18.05 -15.76 -20.98
C PRO A 5 -18.25 -16.30 -19.55
N PRO A 6 -18.27 -17.64 -19.37
CA PRO A 6 -18.52 -18.27 -18.07
C PRO A 6 -17.50 -17.89 -16.99
N THR A 7 -16.25 -17.58 -17.36
CA THR A 7 -15.22 -17.12 -16.41
C THR A 7 -15.57 -15.76 -15.81
N TYR A 8 -16.06 -14.81 -16.62
CA TYR A 8 -16.51 -13.52 -16.12
C TYR A 8 -17.76 -13.64 -15.25
N LEU A 9 -18.71 -14.51 -15.62
CA LEU A 9 -19.88 -14.77 -14.79
C LEU A 9 -19.46 -15.34 -13.43
N GLY A 10 -18.55 -16.33 -13.42
CA GLY A 10 -17.97 -16.87 -12.19
C GLY A 10 -17.29 -15.81 -11.33
N ALA A 11 -16.55 -14.87 -11.95
CA ALA A 11 -15.92 -13.77 -11.23
C ALA A 11 -16.94 -12.81 -10.60
N VAL A 12 -18.01 -12.47 -11.32
CA VAL A 12 -19.10 -11.63 -10.79
C VAL A 12 -19.82 -12.34 -9.65
N VAL A 13 -20.08 -13.65 -9.76
CA VAL A 13 -20.69 -14.43 -8.69
C VAL A 13 -19.77 -14.47 -7.47
N LEU A 14 -18.47 -14.70 -7.64
CA LEU A 14 -17.53 -14.70 -6.51
C LEU A 14 -17.48 -13.33 -5.81
N LEU A 15 -17.40 -12.24 -6.59
CA LEU A 15 -17.46 -10.88 -6.04
C LEU A 15 -18.77 -10.64 -5.29
N PHE A 16 -19.89 -11.04 -5.87
CA PHE A 16 -21.20 -10.93 -5.22
C PHE A 16 -21.26 -11.73 -3.91
N VAL A 17 -20.76 -12.97 -3.91
CA VAL A 17 -20.69 -13.82 -2.72
C VAL A 17 -19.82 -13.17 -1.66
N LEU A 18 -18.62 -12.69 -1.98
CA LEU A 18 -17.73 -12.03 -1.02
C LEU A 18 -18.32 -10.74 -0.46
N VAL A 19 -18.95 -9.92 -1.31
CA VAL A 19 -19.65 -8.69 -0.89
C VAL A 19 -20.87 -8.99 -0.02
N ARG A 20 -21.58 -10.10 -0.25
CA ARG A 20 -22.67 -10.54 0.62
C ARG A 20 -22.16 -11.15 1.92
N LEU A 21 -21.10 -11.95 1.86
CA LEU A 21 -20.45 -12.55 3.02
C LEU A 21 -19.93 -11.50 3.99
N ARG A 22 -19.57 -10.31 3.48
CA ARG A 22 -19.23 -9.11 4.26
C ARG A 22 -20.15 -8.84 5.45
N HIS A 23 -21.46 -9.04 5.26
CA HIS A 23 -22.45 -8.78 6.30
C HIS A 23 -22.47 -9.86 7.40
N ILE A 24 -21.87 -11.02 7.15
CA ILE A 24 -21.84 -12.18 8.06
C ILE A 24 -20.46 -12.32 8.69
N ILE A 25 -19.40 -12.23 7.88
CA ILE A 25 -18.00 -12.35 8.26
C ILE A 25 -17.27 -11.11 7.74
N SER A 26 -16.95 -10.18 8.63
CA SER A 26 -16.08 -9.06 8.26
C SER A 26 -14.63 -9.55 8.16
N LEU A 27 -14.14 -9.71 6.93
CA LEU A 27 -12.74 -10.05 6.66
C LEU A 27 -11.79 -9.04 7.32
N SER A 28 -12.15 -7.77 7.32
CA SER A 28 -11.38 -6.71 8.01
C SER A 28 -11.28 -6.98 9.52
N ALA A 29 -12.38 -7.38 10.17
CA ALA A 29 -12.37 -7.77 11.57
C ALA A 29 -11.54 -9.05 11.81
N LEU A 30 -11.56 -10.02 10.89
CA LEU A 30 -10.73 -11.23 10.97
C LEU A 30 -9.24 -10.90 10.90
N VAL A 31 -8.84 -9.98 10.03
CA VAL A 31 -7.45 -9.49 9.95
C VAL A 31 -7.03 -8.84 11.29
N MET A 32 -7.96 -8.20 11.98
CA MET A 32 -7.75 -7.57 13.31
C MET A 32 -8.08 -8.47 14.50
N HIS A 33 -8.34 -9.76 14.29
CA HIS A 33 -8.71 -10.69 15.36
C HIS A 33 -7.67 -10.71 16.50
N ARG A 34 -8.16 -10.66 17.75
CA ARG A 34 -7.38 -10.56 19.01
C ARG A 34 -6.68 -9.24 19.28
N VAL A 35 -6.83 -8.23 18.44
CA VAL A 35 -6.40 -6.87 18.78
C VAL A 35 -7.38 -6.29 19.81
N SER A 36 -6.86 -5.70 20.88
CA SER A 36 -7.65 -5.16 22.00
C SER A 36 -7.47 -3.64 22.12
N TYR A 37 -8.56 -2.94 22.44
CA TYR A 37 -8.61 -1.49 22.62
C TYR A 37 -9.13 -1.11 24.00
N PHE A 38 -8.86 0.13 24.43
CA PHE A 38 -9.37 0.65 25.70
C PHE A 38 -10.83 1.08 25.58
N LEU A 39 -11.66 0.61 26.51
CA LEU A 39 -13.04 1.05 26.64
C LEU A 39 -13.09 2.46 27.26
N PRO A 40 -14.02 3.32 26.80
CA PRO A 40 -14.23 4.61 27.44
C PRO A 40 -14.69 4.41 28.89
N PRO A 41 -14.10 5.13 29.87
CA PRO A 41 -14.53 5.06 31.27
C PRO A 41 -15.93 5.65 31.43
N SER A 42 -16.71 5.12 32.38
CA SER A 42 -18.05 5.64 32.68
C SER A 42 -18.00 7.05 33.26
N ASP A 43 -19.02 7.87 33.01
CA ASP A 43 -19.12 9.26 33.49
C ASP A 43 -18.97 9.38 35.01
N GLY A 44 -19.47 8.41 35.79
CA GLY A 44 -19.28 8.36 37.24
C GLY A 44 -17.81 8.21 37.64
N MET A 45 -17.06 7.33 36.97
CA MET A 45 -15.63 7.13 37.19
C MET A 45 -14.82 8.39 36.82
N LEU A 46 -15.22 9.10 35.76
CA LEU A 46 -14.60 10.38 35.37
C LEU A 46 -14.91 11.50 36.39
N ALA A 47 -16.14 11.57 36.89
CA ALA A 47 -16.53 12.53 37.91
C ALA A 47 -15.76 12.31 39.22
N GLU A 48 -15.48 11.05 39.57
CA GLU A 48 -14.70 10.69 40.75
C GLU A 48 -13.23 11.08 40.66
N LEU A 49 -12.66 11.32 39.47
CA LEU A 49 -11.26 11.73 39.35
C LEU A 49 -10.97 13.10 39.96
N ASN A 50 -11.98 13.97 39.99
CA ASN A 50 -11.84 15.34 40.48
C ASN A 50 -12.57 15.49 41.83
N THR A 51 -11.93 16.16 42.78
CA THR A 51 -12.64 16.60 43.98
C THR A 51 -13.67 17.67 43.60
N PRO A 52 -14.94 17.55 44.03
CA PRO A 52 -15.95 18.57 43.75
C PRO A 52 -15.51 19.92 44.34
N PRO A 53 -15.81 21.05 43.67
CA PRO A 53 -15.41 22.36 44.15
C PRO A 53 -16.00 22.61 45.55
N PRO A 54 -15.23 23.16 46.51
CA PRO A 54 -15.74 23.39 47.84
C PRO A 54 -16.90 24.39 47.79
N PRO A 55 -17.98 24.20 48.57
CA PRO A 55 -19.01 25.22 48.71
C PRO A 55 -18.39 26.50 49.28
N LYS A 56 -18.91 27.67 48.88
CA LYS A 56 -18.37 29.04 49.15
C LYS A 56 -18.09 29.37 50.64
N LYS A 57 -18.36 28.48 51.59
CA LYS A 57 -18.16 28.62 53.05
C LYS A 57 -17.51 27.39 53.73
N ALA A 58 -16.78 26.54 53.00
CA ALA A 58 -16.13 25.37 53.61
C ALA A 58 -14.88 25.80 54.41
N LYS A 59 -14.91 25.58 55.74
CA LYS A 59 -13.77 25.86 56.64
C LYS A 59 -12.56 24.95 56.41
N ASN A 60 -12.77 23.76 55.84
CA ASN A 60 -11.72 22.80 55.47
C ASN A 60 -12.02 22.26 54.05
N PRO A 61 -11.27 22.66 53.01
CA PRO A 61 -11.40 22.05 51.69
C PRO A 61 -11.01 20.57 51.76
N LYS A 62 -11.74 19.70 51.05
CA LYS A 62 -11.35 18.28 50.92
C LYS A 62 -9.95 18.23 50.28
N PRO A 63 -9.03 17.40 50.80
CA PRO A 63 -7.70 17.25 50.22
C PRO A 63 -7.83 16.77 48.77
N GLU A 64 -7.01 17.30 47.87
CA GLU A 64 -6.95 16.84 46.49
C GLU A 64 -6.59 15.35 46.46
N LYS A 65 -7.27 14.58 45.60
CA LYS A 65 -6.97 13.15 45.43
C LYS A 65 -5.51 12.95 45.03
N THR A 66 -4.86 12.01 45.70
CA THR A 66 -3.46 11.63 45.46
C THR A 66 -3.34 10.94 44.09
N ALA A 67 -2.18 11.01 43.43
CA ALA A 67 -1.98 10.38 42.12
C ALA A 67 -2.22 8.85 42.15
N SER A 68 -1.87 8.19 43.25
CA SER A 68 -2.16 6.77 43.49
C SER A 68 -3.66 6.47 43.55
N GLU A 69 -4.45 7.32 44.21
CA GLU A 69 -5.91 7.17 44.29
C GLU A 69 -6.56 7.37 42.92
N ARG A 70 -6.06 8.33 42.13
CA ARG A 70 -6.54 8.58 40.75
C ARG A 70 -6.25 7.40 39.83
N LEU A 71 -5.06 6.79 39.95
CA LEU A 71 -4.68 5.59 39.19
C LEU A 71 -5.51 4.35 39.58
N GLN A 72 -5.82 4.20 40.86
CA GLN A 72 -6.70 3.12 41.33
C GLN A 72 -8.15 3.33 40.90
N THR A 73 -8.60 4.58 40.83
CA THR A 73 -9.95 4.94 40.35
C THR A 73 -10.09 4.69 38.85
N LEU A 74 -9.09 5.07 38.04
CA LEU A 74 -9.11 4.86 36.59
C LEU A 74 -8.45 3.54 36.18
N GLN A 75 -9.15 2.43 36.40
CA GLN A 75 -8.75 1.15 35.82
C GLN A 75 -9.21 1.07 34.35
N LEU A 76 -8.27 1.31 33.43
CA LEU A 76 -8.51 1.18 31.99
C LEU A 76 -8.82 -0.29 31.64
N ARG A 77 -10.08 -0.55 31.26
CA ARG A 77 -10.50 -1.87 30.77
C ARG A 77 -10.20 -2.00 29.29
N MET A 78 -9.78 -3.19 28.88
CA MET A 78 -9.55 -3.51 27.48
C MET A 78 -10.58 -4.52 26.99
N ALA A 79 -11.04 -4.36 25.76
CA ALA A 79 -11.91 -5.31 25.08
C ALA A 79 -11.30 -5.70 23.73
N PRO A 80 -11.46 -6.96 23.29
CA PRO A 80 -11.06 -7.38 21.95
C PRO A 80 -11.95 -6.71 20.89
N ILE A 81 -11.40 -6.49 19.70
CA ILE A 81 -12.18 -6.05 18.53
C ILE A 81 -13.04 -7.22 18.06
N GLU A 82 -14.35 -7.06 18.18
CA GLU A 82 -15.35 -8.01 17.68
C GLU A 82 -15.95 -7.54 16.35
N ALA A 83 -16.61 -8.46 15.64
CA ALA A 83 -17.32 -8.14 14.40
C ALA A 83 -18.45 -7.13 14.69
N GLY A 84 -18.53 -6.06 13.89
CA GLY A 84 -19.54 -5.01 14.01
C GLY A 84 -19.11 -3.79 14.83
N VAL A 85 -18.14 -3.91 15.75
CA VAL A 85 -17.66 -2.79 16.57
C VAL A 85 -17.05 -1.67 15.72
N LEU A 86 -16.36 -2.04 14.64
CA LEU A 86 -15.69 -1.11 13.73
C LEU A 86 -16.65 -0.42 12.75
N GLY A 87 -17.92 -0.85 12.66
CA GLY A 87 -18.90 -0.24 11.76
C GLY A 87 -19.19 1.23 12.08
N HIS A 88 -18.91 1.66 13.31
CA HIS A 88 -19.04 3.06 13.75
C HIS A 88 -17.75 3.88 13.56
N CYS A 89 -16.64 3.25 13.16
CA CYS A 89 -15.37 3.94 12.96
C CYS A 89 -15.31 4.66 11.61
N LEU A 90 -14.61 5.79 11.59
CA LEU A 90 -14.44 6.59 10.37
C LEU A 90 -13.66 5.79 9.32
N PHE A 91 -14.13 5.85 8.06
CA PHE A 91 -13.51 5.19 6.90
C PHE A 91 -13.46 3.65 6.96
N PHE A 92 -14.26 3.01 7.83
CA PHE A 92 -14.35 1.55 7.89
C PHE A 92 -14.77 0.94 6.53
N ASP A 93 -15.75 1.55 5.86
CA ASP A 93 -16.22 1.08 4.55
C ASP A 93 -15.10 1.06 3.49
N LEU A 94 -14.17 2.02 3.53
CA LEU A 94 -13.04 2.05 2.60
C LEU A 94 -12.00 0.98 2.93
N LEU A 95 -11.70 0.76 4.21
CA LEU A 95 -10.84 -0.34 4.63
C LEU A 95 -11.43 -1.66 4.14
N ASP A 96 -12.73 -1.86 4.40
CA ASP A 96 -13.41 -3.11 4.13
C ASP A 96 -13.52 -3.37 2.61
N ALA A 97 -13.84 -2.34 1.82
CA ALA A 97 -13.80 -2.43 0.36
C ALA A 97 -12.40 -2.79 -0.16
N MET A 98 -11.34 -2.16 0.37
CA MET A 98 -9.96 -2.45 -0.03
C MET A 98 -9.55 -3.89 0.30
N VAL A 99 -9.88 -4.38 1.50
CA VAL A 99 -9.57 -5.75 1.94
C VAL A 99 -10.35 -6.78 1.11
N ILE A 100 -11.65 -6.57 0.91
CA ILE A 100 -12.51 -7.48 0.14
C ILE A 100 -12.05 -7.54 -1.32
N MET A 101 -11.79 -6.40 -1.95
CA MET A 101 -11.33 -6.37 -3.33
C MET A 101 -9.95 -7.01 -3.49
N GLY A 102 -9.05 -6.83 -2.51
CA GLY A 102 -7.76 -7.51 -2.50
C GLY A 102 -7.89 -9.04 -2.37
N VAL A 103 -8.71 -9.52 -1.43
CA VAL A 103 -8.96 -10.96 -1.25
C VAL A 103 -9.65 -11.55 -2.47
N ALA A 104 -10.62 -10.86 -3.05
CA ALA A 104 -11.28 -11.28 -4.28
C ALA A 104 -10.31 -11.37 -5.45
N ALA A 105 -9.41 -10.38 -5.61
CA ALA A 105 -8.40 -10.38 -6.66
C ALA A 105 -7.45 -11.59 -6.53
N MET A 106 -6.97 -11.86 -5.31
CA MET A 106 -6.11 -13.01 -5.03
C MET A 106 -6.84 -14.34 -5.27
N ALA A 107 -8.09 -14.47 -4.82
CA ALA A 107 -8.89 -15.67 -5.03
C ALA A 107 -9.16 -15.94 -6.52
N LEU A 108 -9.55 -14.91 -7.28
CA LEU A 108 -9.77 -15.02 -8.72
C LEU A 108 -8.49 -15.35 -9.47
N PHE A 109 -7.37 -14.77 -9.07
CA PHE A 109 -6.08 -15.10 -9.63
C PHE A 109 -5.80 -16.60 -9.50
N TRP A 110 -5.96 -17.17 -8.30
CA TRP A 110 -5.73 -18.60 -8.07
C TRP A 110 -6.70 -19.49 -8.83
N VAL A 111 -7.99 -19.16 -8.84
CA VAL A 111 -9.00 -19.90 -9.61
C VAL A 111 -8.65 -19.88 -11.10
N GLN A 112 -8.22 -18.74 -11.62
CA GLN A 112 -7.90 -18.57 -13.03
C GLN A 112 -6.58 -19.25 -13.45
N GLN A 113 -5.66 -19.54 -12.53
CA GLN A 113 -4.50 -20.37 -12.86
C GLN A 113 -4.92 -21.79 -13.31
N GLY A 114 -6.06 -22.30 -12.83
CA GLY A 114 -6.54 -23.66 -13.16
C GLY A 114 -7.44 -23.72 -14.39
N VAL A 115 -7.66 -22.59 -15.07
CA VAL A 115 -8.53 -22.52 -16.25
C VAL A 115 -7.66 -22.60 -17.51
N ALA A 116 -8.16 -23.30 -18.54
CA ALA A 116 -7.44 -23.52 -19.80
C ALA A 116 -6.88 -22.21 -20.42
N PRO A 117 -5.66 -22.26 -21.01
CA PRO A 117 -5.04 -21.12 -21.66
C PRO A 117 -5.89 -20.65 -22.85
N GLY A 118 -6.13 -19.34 -22.95
CA GLY A 118 -6.98 -18.73 -23.98
C GLY A 118 -8.41 -18.41 -23.53
N SER A 119 -8.80 -18.85 -22.33
CA SER A 119 -10.05 -18.38 -21.71
C SER A 119 -9.96 -16.89 -21.32
N PRO A 120 -11.05 -16.14 -21.44
CA PRO A 120 -11.10 -14.75 -20.99
C PRO A 120 -10.79 -14.66 -19.49
N ASP A 121 -9.93 -13.71 -19.14
CA ASP A 121 -9.32 -13.60 -17.83
C ASP A 121 -9.85 -12.39 -17.03
N PRO A 122 -10.84 -12.59 -16.14
CA PRO A 122 -11.34 -11.54 -15.27
C PRO A 122 -10.35 -11.15 -14.15
N SER A 123 -9.42 -12.03 -13.77
CA SER A 123 -8.52 -11.80 -12.62
C SER A 123 -7.66 -10.56 -12.81
N TYR A 124 -7.22 -10.30 -14.04
CA TYR A 124 -6.46 -9.12 -14.42
C TYR A 124 -7.16 -7.81 -14.02
N TYR A 125 -8.45 -7.67 -14.34
CA TYR A 125 -9.19 -6.43 -14.07
C TYR A 125 -9.41 -6.22 -12.59
N VAL A 126 -9.71 -7.29 -11.83
CA VAL A 126 -9.90 -7.21 -10.39
C VAL A 126 -8.58 -6.91 -9.67
N LEU A 127 -7.46 -7.48 -10.13
CA LEU A 127 -6.12 -7.14 -9.66
C LEU A 127 -5.75 -5.68 -9.94
N LEU A 128 -6.07 -5.17 -11.13
CA LEU A 128 -5.84 -3.76 -11.47
C LEU A 128 -6.68 -2.84 -10.58
N VAL A 129 -7.97 -3.14 -10.38
CA VAL A 129 -8.83 -2.38 -9.46
C VAL A 129 -8.27 -2.44 -8.04
N SER A 130 -7.81 -3.60 -7.58
CA SER A 130 -7.19 -3.76 -6.26
C SER A 130 -5.91 -2.91 -6.11
N LEU A 131 -5.07 -2.86 -7.14
CA LEU A 131 -3.86 -2.03 -7.18
C LEU A 131 -4.21 -0.53 -7.18
N LEU A 132 -5.25 -0.13 -7.90
CA LEU A 132 -5.72 1.25 -7.90
C LEU A 132 -6.28 1.64 -6.53
N LEU A 133 -7.09 0.78 -5.90
CA LEU A 133 -7.63 1.01 -4.56
C LEU A 133 -6.52 1.13 -3.51
N SER A 134 -5.44 0.34 -3.61
CA SER A 134 -4.33 0.42 -2.67
C SER A 134 -3.59 1.77 -2.73
N VAL A 135 -3.67 2.51 -3.83
CA VAL A 135 -3.09 3.86 -3.96
C VAL A 135 -4.13 4.95 -3.66
N LEU A 136 -5.35 4.81 -4.20
CA LEU A 136 -6.39 5.84 -4.14
C LEU A 136 -7.06 5.93 -2.76
N VAL A 137 -7.23 4.82 -2.05
CA VAL A 137 -7.88 4.84 -0.73
C VAL A 137 -7.02 5.61 0.30
N PRO A 138 -5.69 5.36 0.44
CA PRO A 138 -4.84 6.19 1.29
C PRO A 138 -4.83 7.67 0.87
N MET A 139 -4.87 7.96 -0.42
CA MET A 139 -4.96 9.32 -0.95
C MET A 139 -6.25 9.99 -0.50
N HIS A 140 -7.39 9.32 -0.63
CA HIS A 140 -8.69 9.84 -0.20
C HIS A 140 -8.73 10.09 1.30
N ILE A 141 -8.23 9.15 2.12
CA ILE A 141 -8.19 9.31 3.57
C ILE A 141 -7.33 10.52 3.98
N LYS A 142 -6.18 10.72 3.31
CA LYS A 142 -5.26 11.80 3.65
C LYS A 142 -5.73 13.17 3.15
N PHE A 143 -6.30 13.25 1.95
CA PHE A 143 -6.58 14.50 1.26
C PHE A 143 -8.07 14.79 1.03
N GLY A 144 -8.98 13.92 1.48
CA GLY A 144 -10.42 14.04 1.27
C GLY A 144 -11.04 15.32 1.87
N HIS A 145 -10.44 15.87 2.92
CA HIS A 145 -10.86 17.15 3.53
C HIS A 145 -10.19 18.39 2.89
N GLY A 146 -9.46 18.21 1.79
CA GLY A 146 -8.74 19.26 1.07
C GLY A 146 -7.22 19.18 1.27
N TRP A 147 -6.48 19.50 0.22
CA TRP A 147 -5.03 19.25 0.12
C TRP A 147 -4.19 20.20 0.99
N PHE A 148 -4.74 21.38 1.30
CA PHE A 148 -4.08 22.41 2.13
C PHE A 148 -4.85 22.69 3.43
N SER A 149 -5.81 21.83 3.79
CA SER A 149 -6.69 22.02 4.96
C SER A 149 -5.95 21.87 6.29
N THR A 150 -5.00 20.95 6.36
CA THR A 150 -4.22 20.65 7.56
C THR A 150 -2.73 20.78 7.27
N THR A 151 -1.95 21.17 8.29
CA THR A 151 -0.48 21.23 8.20
C THR A 151 0.13 19.88 7.84
N GLU A 152 -0.48 18.79 8.30
CA GLU A 152 -0.13 17.41 7.96
C GLU A 152 -0.31 17.09 6.46
N ALA A 153 -1.42 17.55 5.87
CA ALA A 153 -1.65 17.40 4.44
C ALA A 153 -0.67 18.25 3.62
N GLN A 154 -0.44 19.51 4.03
CA GLN A 154 0.52 20.41 3.37
C GLN A 154 1.94 19.81 3.35
N LEU A 155 2.41 19.32 4.50
CA LEU A 155 3.71 18.67 4.60
C LEU A 155 3.79 17.41 3.73
N GLY A 156 2.71 16.61 3.69
CA GLY A 156 2.59 15.47 2.80
C GLY A 156 2.69 15.85 1.31
N VAL A 157 2.01 16.91 0.88
CA VAL A 157 2.09 17.42 -0.51
C VAL A 157 3.50 17.89 -0.83
N SER A 158 4.16 18.62 0.06
CA SER A 158 5.54 19.09 -0.15
C SER A 158 6.53 17.93 -0.33
N VAL A 159 6.45 16.91 0.52
CA VAL A 159 7.29 15.71 0.40
C VAL A 159 6.93 14.92 -0.87
N GLY A 160 5.65 14.86 -1.23
CA GLY A 160 5.18 14.30 -2.50
C GLY A 160 5.77 15.02 -3.72
N ALA A 161 5.77 16.35 -3.72
CA ALA A 161 6.34 17.16 -4.80
C ALA A 161 7.84 16.89 -4.95
N LEU A 162 8.59 16.85 -3.84
CA LEU A 162 10.00 16.45 -3.85
C LEU A 162 10.19 15.04 -4.43
N ALA A 163 9.32 14.11 -4.07
CA ALA A 163 9.32 12.76 -4.62
C ALA A 163 9.08 12.72 -6.13
N ILE A 164 8.24 13.59 -6.70
CA ILE A 164 8.07 13.70 -8.17
C ILE A 164 9.40 14.05 -8.82
N PHE A 165 10.12 15.05 -8.29
CA PHE A 165 11.42 15.44 -8.84
C PHE A 165 12.44 14.29 -8.78
N ILE A 166 12.55 13.62 -7.63
CA ILE A 166 13.48 12.49 -7.46
C ILE A 166 13.08 11.31 -8.37
N ALA A 167 11.78 11.04 -8.50
CA ALA A 167 11.27 9.99 -9.38
C ALA A 167 11.60 10.27 -10.85
N CYS A 168 11.46 11.52 -11.30
CA CYS A 168 11.86 11.92 -12.65
C CYS A 168 13.36 11.66 -12.89
N PHE A 169 14.23 11.92 -11.90
CA PHE A 169 15.65 11.55 -12.02
C PHE A 169 15.83 10.03 -12.19
N CYS A 170 15.14 9.20 -11.39
CA CYS A 170 15.21 7.75 -11.52
C CYS A 170 14.68 7.25 -12.88
N ILE A 171 13.59 7.84 -13.39
CA ILE A 171 12.94 7.46 -14.64
C ILE A 171 13.82 7.79 -15.85
N TYR A 172 14.43 8.98 -15.87
CA TYR A 172 15.28 9.44 -16.97
C TYR A 172 16.77 9.15 -16.76
N THR A 173 17.09 8.25 -15.83
CA THR A 173 18.46 7.74 -15.69
C THR A 173 18.84 6.93 -16.94
N PRO A 174 20.10 6.97 -17.40
CA PRO A 174 20.53 6.18 -18.54
C PRO A 174 20.17 4.70 -18.42
N ALA A 175 19.89 4.10 -19.57
CA ALA A 175 19.65 2.68 -19.75
C ALA A 175 20.66 1.83 -18.96
N GLY A 176 20.21 0.80 -18.26
CA GLY A 176 21.08 -0.17 -17.57
C GLY A 176 21.42 0.15 -16.11
N VAL A 177 20.94 1.27 -15.53
CA VAL A 177 20.98 1.48 -14.07
C VAL A 177 19.79 0.83 -13.38
N PHE A 178 18.59 1.08 -13.91
CA PHE A 178 17.34 0.51 -13.44
C PHE A 178 16.81 -0.55 -14.41
N ASP A 179 16.07 -1.50 -13.86
CA ASP A 179 15.45 -2.60 -14.61
C ASP A 179 14.16 -2.22 -15.35
N PHE A 180 13.58 -1.06 -15.03
CA PHE A 180 12.42 -0.55 -15.74
C PHE A 180 12.86 0.35 -16.90
N ASP A 181 12.27 0.15 -18.07
CA ASP A 181 12.59 0.88 -19.31
C ASP A 181 11.36 1.65 -19.79
N VAL A 182 11.31 2.94 -19.46
CA VAL A 182 10.17 3.81 -19.80
C VAL A 182 10.18 4.17 -21.28
N ASP A 183 11.34 4.35 -21.89
CA ASP A 183 11.47 4.65 -23.31
C ASP A 183 11.13 3.44 -24.18
N GLY A 184 11.60 2.24 -23.81
CA GLY A 184 11.22 0.98 -24.45
C GLY A 184 9.73 0.65 -24.28
N ALA A 185 9.18 0.84 -23.08
CA ALA A 185 7.74 0.66 -22.83
C ALA A 185 6.88 1.66 -23.61
N GLY A 186 7.32 2.92 -23.71
CA GLY A 186 6.65 3.98 -24.47
C GLY A 186 6.64 3.69 -25.97
N SER A 187 7.81 3.41 -26.55
CA SER A 187 7.97 3.13 -27.98
C SER A 187 7.25 1.85 -28.42
N SER A 188 7.30 0.79 -27.61
CA SER A 188 6.59 -0.46 -27.90
C SER A 188 5.08 -0.28 -27.91
N MET A 189 4.52 0.42 -26.91
CA MET A 189 3.09 0.71 -26.82
C MET A 189 2.63 1.59 -27.98
N GLU A 190 3.40 2.61 -28.33
CA GLU A 190 3.11 3.46 -29.47
C GLU A 190 3.13 2.70 -30.79
N HIS A 191 4.14 1.87 -31.03
CA HIS A 191 4.21 1.04 -32.23
C HIS A 191 2.95 0.18 -32.38
N ARG A 192 2.48 -0.43 -31.28
CA ARG A 192 1.25 -1.24 -31.24
C ARG A 192 0.00 -0.39 -31.48
N PHE A 193 -0.08 0.81 -30.91
CA PHE A 193 -1.17 1.74 -31.21
C PHE A 193 -1.16 2.18 -32.67
N GLY A 194 0.01 2.43 -33.26
CA GLY A 194 0.16 2.77 -34.68
C GLY A 194 -0.40 1.67 -35.59
N LEU A 195 -0.15 0.39 -35.26
CA LEU A 195 -0.73 -0.75 -35.98
C LEU A 195 -2.27 -0.82 -35.85
N VAL A 196 -2.81 -0.51 -34.66
CA VAL A 196 -4.27 -0.45 -34.46
C VAL A 196 -4.86 0.71 -35.26
N PHE A 197 -4.26 1.90 -35.20
CA PHE A 197 -4.76 3.07 -35.92
C PHE A 197 -4.65 2.90 -37.43
N SER A 198 -3.58 2.29 -37.95
CA SER A 198 -3.46 1.99 -39.39
C SER A 198 -4.49 0.96 -39.84
N ALA A 199 -4.80 -0.03 -39.00
CA ALA A 199 -5.85 -1.00 -39.26
C ALA A 199 -7.27 -0.39 -39.26
N ILE A 200 -7.52 0.63 -38.44
CA ILE A 200 -8.84 1.33 -38.38
C ILE A 200 -8.97 2.39 -39.48
N SER A 201 -7.91 3.14 -39.76
CA SER A 201 -7.96 4.30 -40.66
C SER A 201 -7.66 3.96 -42.12
N GLY A 202 -7.14 2.76 -42.41
CA GLY A 202 -6.71 2.35 -43.74
C GLY A 202 -5.51 3.15 -44.29
N ASN A 203 -4.91 4.04 -43.49
CA ASN A 203 -3.80 4.89 -43.89
C ASN A 203 -2.55 4.57 -43.07
N ALA A 204 -1.45 4.25 -43.75
CA ALA A 204 -0.21 3.76 -43.14
C ALA A 204 0.65 4.87 -42.47
N THR A 205 0.24 6.14 -42.54
CA THR A 205 1.10 7.30 -42.27
C THR A 205 0.73 8.10 -41.03
N VAL A 206 -0.06 7.56 -40.10
CA VAL A 206 -0.21 8.21 -38.78
C VAL A 206 1.07 7.98 -37.98
N ALA A 207 2.07 8.83 -38.24
CA ALA A 207 3.26 8.91 -37.41
C ALA A 207 2.83 9.34 -36.01
N ALA A 208 2.78 8.39 -35.09
CA ALA A 208 2.59 8.69 -33.69
C ALA A 208 3.84 9.45 -33.17
N PRO A 209 3.68 10.46 -32.30
CA PRO A 209 4.80 11.23 -31.78
C PRO A 209 5.50 10.48 -30.63
N VAL A 210 6.57 9.76 -30.95
CA VAL A 210 7.29 8.83 -30.04
C VAL A 210 7.70 9.40 -28.71
N ARG A 211 8.21 10.63 -28.74
CA ARG A 211 8.63 11.31 -27.52
C ARG A 211 7.47 11.71 -26.62
N SER A 212 6.25 11.85 -27.15
CA SER A 212 5.09 12.25 -26.34
C SER A 212 4.61 11.11 -25.46
N VAL A 213 4.60 9.87 -25.95
CA VAL A 213 4.09 8.71 -25.19
C VAL A 213 5.03 8.32 -24.05
N SER A 214 6.35 8.27 -24.30
CA SER A 214 7.33 8.01 -23.22
C SER A 214 7.27 9.12 -22.15
N LEU A 215 7.18 10.39 -22.56
CA LEU A 215 7.11 11.51 -21.62
C LEU A 215 5.80 11.51 -20.81
N LEU A 216 4.67 11.14 -21.41
CA LEU A 216 3.40 10.96 -20.69
C LEU A 216 3.46 9.80 -19.71
N LEU A 217 4.06 8.67 -20.11
CA LEU A 217 4.26 7.51 -19.23
C LEU A 217 5.16 7.86 -18.06
N GLY A 218 6.32 8.46 -18.33
CA GLY A 218 7.27 8.91 -17.31
C GLY A 218 6.67 9.95 -16.36
N GLY A 219 5.95 10.95 -16.91
CA GLY A 219 5.22 11.94 -16.10
C GLY A 219 4.14 11.31 -15.23
N GLY A 220 3.38 10.34 -15.76
CA GLY A 220 2.37 9.60 -15.01
C GLY A 220 2.96 8.75 -13.88
N LEU A 221 4.09 8.09 -14.13
CA LEU A 221 4.84 7.35 -13.11
C LEU A 221 5.42 8.29 -12.05
N GLY A 222 5.97 9.43 -12.45
CA GLY A 222 6.44 10.48 -11.54
C GLY A 222 5.34 11.01 -10.63
N LEU A 223 4.15 11.29 -11.18
CA LEU A 223 2.98 11.71 -10.39
C LEU A 223 2.53 10.60 -9.41
N THR A 224 2.48 9.36 -9.88
CA THR A 224 2.14 8.20 -9.04
C THR A 224 3.13 8.06 -7.88
N ALA A 225 4.42 8.23 -8.15
CA ALA A 225 5.48 8.28 -7.15
C ALA A 225 5.27 9.38 -6.11
N GLY A 226 4.90 10.59 -6.55
CA GLY A 226 4.52 11.70 -5.69
C GLY A 226 3.34 11.36 -4.76
N ILE A 227 2.29 10.75 -5.30
CA ILE A 227 1.10 10.33 -4.53
C ILE A 227 1.46 9.26 -3.51
N ILE A 228 2.22 8.24 -3.90
CA ILE A 228 2.68 7.17 -3.01
C ILE A 228 3.50 7.76 -1.85
N THR A 229 4.50 8.58 -2.13
CA THR A 229 5.33 9.19 -1.08
C THR A 229 4.52 10.13 -0.20
N ALA A 230 3.65 10.96 -0.78
CA ALA A 230 2.80 11.87 -0.02
C ALA A 230 1.91 11.11 0.97
N THR A 231 1.30 10.00 0.54
CA THR A 231 0.44 9.18 1.40
C THR A 231 1.23 8.38 2.43
N GLN A 232 2.43 7.91 2.10
CA GLN A 232 3.30 7.13 3.00
C GLN A 232 4.04 7.97 4.05
N PHE A 233 4.25 9.27 3.83
CA PHE A 233 5.06 10.13 4.71
C PHE A 233 4.75 10.02 6.22
N LEU A 234 3.53 10.39 6.64
CA LEU A 234 3.15 10.34 8.06
C LEU A 234 3.02 8.92 8.61
N PRO A 235 2.42 7.96 7.87
CA PRO A 235 2.44 6.56 8.28
C PRO A 235 3.84 6.04 8.56
N ALA A 236 4.80 6.30 7.67
CA ALA A 236 6.18 5.84 7.81
C ALA A 236 6.84 6.44 9.07
N LEU A 237 6.63 7.72 9.35
CA LEU A 237 7.08 8.34 10.61
C LEU A 237 6.45 7.66 11.84
N ARG A 238 5.15 7.37 11.80
CA ARG A 238 4.45 6.71 12.90
C ARG A 238 4.99 5.29 13.12
N PHE A 239 5.12 4.49 12.07
CA PHE A 239 5.62 3.12 12.18
C PHE A 239 7.11 3.07 12.55
N ALA A 240 7.90 4.08 12.17
CA ALA A 240 9.27 4.25 12.64
C ALA A 240 9.34 4.41 14.17
N ARG A 241 8.43 5.20 14.76
CA ARG A 241 8.31 5.32 16.23
C ARG A 241 7.98 3.98 16.87
N MET A 242 6.92 3.33 16.38
CA MET A 242 6.49 2.02 16.89
C MET A 242 7.61 0.98 16.82
N TYR A 243 8.38 0.98 15.71
CA TYR A 243 9.54 0.12 15.57
C TYR A 243 10.60 0.39 16.65
N LEU A 244 10.96 1.65 16.91
CA LEU A 244 11.90 2.01 17.98
C LEU A 244 11.42 1.58 19.38
N ASP A 245 10.13 1.75 19.64
CA ASP A 245 9.52 1.35 20.90
C ASP A 245 9.50 -0.18 21.06
N PHE A 246 9.29 -0.92 19.96
CA PHE A 246 9.34 -2.38 19.99
C PHE A 246 10.74 -2.94 20.20
N ILE A 247 11.76 -2.40 19.53
CA ILE A 247 13.13 -2.91 19.69
C ILE A 247 13.69 -2.61 21.10
N SER A 248 13.27 -1.49 21.70
CA SER A 248 13.68 -1.09 23.05
C SER A 248 12.94 -1.85 24.16
N SER A 249 11.73 -2.36 23.88
CA SER A 249 10.96 -3.14 24.86
C SER A 249 11.65 -4.46 25.22
N LYS A 250 11.76 -4.73 26.53
CA LYS A 250 12.23 -6.01 27.08
C LYS A 250 11.17 -7.11 27.05
N ALA A 251 9.90 -6.74 26.90
CA ALA A 251 8.78 -7.69 26.89
C ALA A 251 8.68 -8.50 25.59
N ILE A 252 9.42 -8.10 24.54
CA ILE A 252 9.34 -8.69 23.21
C ILE A 252 10.48 -9.69 23.02
N SER A 253 10.13 -10.89 22.57
CA SER A 253 11.09 -11.96 22.29
C SER A 253 12.09 -11.55 21.21
N THR A 254 13.31 -12.09 21.31
CA THR A 254 14.39 -11.83 20.34
C THR A 254 13.99 -12.24 18.92
N SER A 255 13.26 -13.35 18.77
CA SER A 255 12.76 -13.82 17.47
C SER A 255 11.80 -12.83 16.82
N TRP A 256 10.91 -12.21 17.59
CA TRP A 256 10.00 -11.20 17.05
C TRP A 256 10.74 -9.90 16.69
N LYS A 257 11.77 -9.51 17.46
CA LYS A 257 12.64 -8.39 17.09
C LYS A 257 13.33 -8.63 15.75
N LEU A 258 13.77 -9.86 15.47
CA LEU A 258 14.33 -10.23 14.16
C LEU A 258 13.30 -10.04 13.03
N VAL A 259 12.05 -10.48 13.23
CA VAL A 259 10.96 -10.26 12.27
C VAL A 259 10.72 -8.75 12.03
N LEU A 260 10.77 -7.93 13.08
CA LEU A 260 10.64 -6.48 12.96
C LEU A 260 11.81 -5.84 12.18
N HIS A 261 13.04 -6.33 12.36
CA HIS A 261 14.19 -5.92 11.56
C HIS A 261 14.01 -6.29 10.09
N PHE A 262 13.53 -7.50 9.80
CA PHE A 262 13.19 -7.91 8.44
C PHE A 262 12.08 -7.05 7.81
N ASN A 263 11.02 -6.76 8.55
CA ASN A 263 9.94 -5.86 8.10
C ASN A 263 10.46 -4.49 7.65
N HIS A 264 11.51 -4.00 8.33
CA HIS A 264 12.15 -2.73 8.02
C HIS A 264 13.18 -2.83 6.89
N LEU A 265 13.94 -3.92 6.81
CA LEU A 265 15.03 -4.13 5.85
C LEU A 265 14.57 -4.63 4.48
N LEU A 266 13.53 -5.47 4.42
CA LEU A 266 13.04 -6.06 3.17
C LEU A 266 12.65 -5.02 2.11
N PRO A 267 11.99 -3.89 2.43
CA PRO A 267 11.73 -2.83 1.46
C PRO A 267 13.02 -2.25 0.83
N LEU A 268 14.11 -2.15 1.59
CA LEU A 268 15.40 -1.75 1.04
C LEU A 268 15.91 -2.81 0.07
N LEU A 269 16.00 -4.07 0.50
CA LEU A 269 16.48 -5.17 -0.35
C LEU A 269 15.66 -5.28 -1.64
N LEU A 270 14.34 -5.09 -1.53
CA LEU A 270 13.45 -5.06 -2.67
C LEU A 270 13.77 -3.88 -3.60
N ALA A 271 13.97 -2.67 -3.09
CA ALA A 271 14.36 -1.52 -3.90
C ALA A 271 15.74 -1.72 -4.56
N LEU A 272 16.73 -2.25 -3.83
CA LEU A 272 18.07 -2.54 -4.36
C LEU A 272 18.03 -3.61 -5.46
N SER A 273 17.08 -4.54 -5.40
CA SER A 273 16.94 -5.58 -6.42
C SER A 273 16.60 -5.02 -7.82
N PHE A 274 16.12 -3.78 -7.93
CA PHE A 274 15.86 -3.09 -9.22
C PHE A 274 17.06 -2.28 -9.73
N LEU A 275 18.16 -2.20 -8.96
CA LEU A 275 19.38 -1.48 -9.32
C LEU A 275 20.41 -2.47 -9.87
N ARG A 276 20.58 -2.46 -11.19
CA ARG A 276 21.52 -3.35 -11.90
C ARG A 276 22.97 -3.26 -11.40
N PRO A 277 23.53 -2.07 -11.08
CA PRO A 277 24.89 -2.00 -10.53
C PRO A 277 25.06 -2.77 -9.23
N ILE A 278 23.98 -2.98 -8.47
CA ILE A 278 24.04 -3.66 -7.18
C ILE A 278 24.07 -5.18 -7.38
N TYR A 279 23.22 -5.75 -8.22
CA TYR A 279 23.18 -7.20 -8.40
C TYR A 279 24.08 -7.70 -9.54
N GLY A 280 24.69 -6.79 -10.31
CA GLY A 280 25.51 -7.11 -11.49
C GLY A 280 26.70 -8.02 -11.21
N PHE A 281 27.20 -8.08 -9.96
CA PHE A 281 28.28 -9.00 -9.56
C PHE A 281 27.83 -10.47 -9.47
N VAL A 282 26.53 -10.75 -9.38
CA VAL A 282 25.97 -12.10 -9.27
C VAL A 282 25.61 -12.69 -10.65
N LEU A 283 25.47 -11.83 -11.67
CA LEU A 283 25.04 -12.21 -13.00
C LEU A 283 26.12 -12.99 -13.77
N ARG A 284 25.68 -13.89 -14.67
CA ARG A 284 26.53 -14.44 -15.75
C ARG A 284 26.94 -13.32 -16.69
N ASN A 285 28.25 -13.13 -16.90
CA ASN A 285 28.77 -12.12 -17.83
C ASN A 285 29.88 -12.72 -18.70
N GLU A 286 29.55 -13.21 -19.89
CA GLU A 286 30.43 -13.12 -21.07
C GLU A 286 29.57 -13.07 -22.34
N CYS A 287 28.94 -11.91 -22.58
CA CYS A 287 28.55 -11.52 -23.94
C CYS A 287 29.43 -10.35 -24.36
N ALA A 288 30.06 -10.47 -25.53
CA ALA A 288 30.91 -9.43 -26.12
C ALA A 288 30.19 -8.07 -26.08
N ALA A 289 30.92 -7.06 -25.64
CA ALA A 289 30.42 -5.74 -25.33
C ALA A 289 29.67 -5.08 -26.49
N GLU A 290 28.34 -5.03 -26.40
CA GLU A 290 27.58 -3.86 -26.87
C GLU A 290 27.08 -3.09 -25.65
N SER A 291 27.98 -2.24 -25.14
CA SER A 291 27.82 -1.30 -24.02
C SER A 291 27.47 -1.95 -22.67
N VAL A 292 27.90 -1.34 -21.56
CA VAL A 292 27.46 -1.70 -20.20
C VAL A 292 25.95 -1.44 -20.00
N PHE A 293 25.27 -0.93 -21.04
CA PHE A 293 23.94 -0.32 -20.98
C PHE A 293 22.87 -1.00 -21.85
N ALA A 294 23.15 -2.12 -22.55
CA ALA A 294 22.09 -2.82 -23.31
C ALA A 294 21.07 -3.51 -22.37
N GLN A 295 19.79 -3.29 -22.67
CA GLN A 295 18.61 -3.47 -21.79
C GLN A 295 17.89 -4.83 -21.92
N ALA A 296 18.26 -5.67 -22.89
CA ALA A 296 17.71 -7.03 -22.98
C ALA A 296 18.27 -7.92 -21.85
N PRO A 297 17.48 -8.86 -21.29
CA PRO A 297 17.98 -9.84 -20.33
C PRO A 297 19.17 -10.58 -20.93
N ARG A 298 20.35 -10.44 -20.32
CA ARG A 298 21.58 -11.07 -20.82
C ARG A 298 21.68 -12.48 -20.26
N ASP A 299 20.92 -13.39 -20.82
CA ASP A 299 21.00 -14.81 -20.48
C ASP A 299 22.12 -15.48 -21.30
N CYS A 300 23.36 -15.00 -21.13
CA CYS A 300 24.54 -15.54 -21.79
C CYS A 300 25.77 -15.57 -20.87
N GLY A 301 26.59 -16.62 -20.99
CA GLY A 301 27.83 -16.84 -20.23
C GLY A 301 27.74 -17.86 -19.08
N ASP A 302 28.79 -17.92 -18.26
CA ASP A 302 29.08 -18.96 -17.24
C ASP A 302 29.10 -18.46 -15.77
N GLY A 303 28.30 -17.46 -15.40
CA GLY A 303 28.14 -17.07 -13.98
C GLY A 303 27.17 -17.94 -13.16
N TRP A 304 26.80 -17.46 -11.97
CA TRP A 304 26.02 -18.24 -10.99
C TRP A 304 24.51 -18.23 -11.27
N VAL A 305 23.94 -17.09 -11.68
CA VAL A 305 22.49 -16.91 -11.91
C VAL A 305 22.24 -16.10 -13.19
N THR A 306 21.22 -16.48 -13.97
CA THR A 306 20.78 -15.74 -15.17
C THR A 306 19.93 -14.51 -14.80
N GLU A 307 19.80 -13.55 -15.71
CA GLU A 307 19.04 -12.33 -15.44
C GLU A 307 17.53 -12.64 -15.31
N THR A 308 17.04 -13.61 -16.08
CA THR A 308 15.68 -14.15 -15.95
C THR A 308 15.41 -14.72 -14.56
N THR A 309 16.24 -15.64 -14.07
CA THR A 309 16.06 -16.25 -12.75
C THR A 309 16.12 -15.21 -11.62
N LEU A 310 16.98 -14.20 -11.74
CA LEU A 310 17.03 -13.12 -10.74
C LEU A 310 15.74 -12.29 -10.73
N ARG A 311 15.21 -11.93 -11.91
CA ARG A 311 13.95 -11.20 -12.03
C ARG A 311 12.76 -12.01 -11.52
N ASP A 312 12.79 -13.34 -11.61
CA ASP A 312 11.77 -14.20 -11.00
C ASP A 312 11.97 -14.38 -9.49
N ALA A 313 13.21 -14.46 -9.01
CA ALA A 313 13.53 -14.44 -7.59
C ALA A 313 13.05 -13.12 -6.92
N ARG A 314 13.12 -11.99 -7.64
CA ARG A 314 12.56 -10.71 -7.20
C ARG A 314 11.06 -10.82 -6.91
N LEU A 315 10.30 -11.60 -7.70
CA LEU A 315 8.88 -11.81 -7.46
C LEU A 315 8.63 -12.47 -6.10
N THR A 316 9.47 -13.44 -5.73
CA THR A 316 9.49 -14.07 -4.41
C THR A 316 9.79 -13.04 -3.31
N LEU A 317 10.77 -12.16 -3.53
CA LEU A 317 11.11 -11.09 -2.60
C LEU A 317 9.95 -10.09 -2.40
N ILE A 318 9.19 -9.78 -3.44
CA ILE A 318 7.99 -8.93 -3.35
C ILE A 318 6.94 -9.58 -2.43
N VAL A 319 6.62 -10.86 -2.67
CA VAL A 319 5.64 -11.60 -1.86
C VAL A 319 6.12 -11.74 -0.42
N LEU A 320 7.40 -12.07 -0.21
CA LEU A 320 7.99 -12.17 1.13
C LEU A 320 7.90 -10.83 1.88
N THR A 321 8.20 -9.71 1.22
CA THR A 321 8.10 -8.37 1.81
C THR A 321 6.67 -8.06 2.25
N ALA A 322 5.67 -8.40 1.42
CA ALA A 322 4.27 -8.23 1.76
C ALA A 322 3.84 -9.15 2.92
N ALA A 323 4.28 -10.41 2.93
CA ALA A 323 3.95 -11.39 3.96
C ALA A 323 4.52 -11.00 5.34
N VAL A 324 5.79 -10.58 5.39
CA VAL A 324 6.43 -10.13 6.64
C VAL A 324 5.74 -8.88 7.18
N LYS A 325 5.43 -7.90 6.32
CA LYS A 325 4.61 -6.75 6.70
C LYS A 325 3.27 -7.20 7.26
N PHE A 326 2.52 -8.01 6.53
CA PHE A 326 1.21 -8.49 6.98
C PHE A 326 1.27 -9.23 8.32
N ALA A 327 2.30 -10.05 8.56
CA ALA A 327 2.52 -10.70 9.85
C ALA A 327 2.73 -9.70 10.99
N CYS A 328 3.43 -8.59 10.71
CA CYS A 328 3.69 -7.52 11.66
C CYS A 328 2.49 -6.60 11.91
N PHE A 329 1.48 -6.61 11.03
CA PHE A 329 0.32 -5.70 11.06
C PHE A 329 -0.36 -5.68 12.43
N ARG A 330 -0.75 -6.86 12.94
CA ARG A 330 -1.50 -6.99 14.20
C ARG A 330 -0.72 -6.42 15.38
N SER A 331 0.58 -6.69 15.45
CA SER A 331 1.43 -6.18 16.52
C SER A 331 1.52 -4.66 16.48
N HIS A 332 1.76 -4.07 15.30
CA HIS A 332 1.80 -2.61 15.16
C HIS A 332 0.46 -1.96 15.51
N LEU A 333 -0.66 -2.56 15.10
CA LEU A 333 -1.99 -2.07 15.45
C LEU A 333 -2.27 -2.17 16.96
N GLN A 334 -1.87 -3.27 17.59
CA GLN A 334 -1.99 -3.43 19.04
C GLN A 334 -1.19 -2.38 19.80
N TYR A 335 0.02 -2.07 19.34
CA TYR A 335 0.84 -1.02 19.95
C TYR A 335 0.20 0.36 19.82
N PHE A 336 -0.32 0.69 18.64
CA PHE A 336 -1.07 1.93 18.42
C PHE A 336 -2.21 2.09 19.43
N LEU A 337 -2.95 1.01 19.71
CA LEU A 337 -4.06 1.02 20.66
C LEU A 337 -3.63 1.03 22.12
N LEU A 338 -2.36 0.73 22.42
CA LEU A 338 -1.78 0.80 23.75
C LEU A 338 -1.21 2.19 24.08
N GLU A 339 -0.93 3.02 23.08
CA GLU A 339 -0.36 4.37 23.23
C GLU A 339 -1.13 5.26 24.24
N PRO A 340 -2.48 5.25 24.29
CA PRO A 340 -3.24 6.08 25.23
C PRO A 340 -2.89 5.84 26.69
N LYS A 341 -2.49 4.61 27.07
CA LYS A 341 -2.18 4.25 28.46
C LYS A 341 -1.08 5.12 29.03
N GLY A 342 0.00 5.32 28.28
CA GLY A 342 1.14 6.13 28.71
C GLY A 342 0.75 7.60 28.89
N ILE A 343 0.00 8.15 27.93
CA ILE A 343 -0.46 9.54 27.95
C ILE A 343 -1.41 9.79 29.12
N ILE A 344 -2.39 8.90 29.32
CA ILE A 344 -3.37 9.02 30.40
C ILE A 344 -2.68 8.88 31.76
N THR A 345 -1.74 7.95 31.89
CA THR A 345 -0.95 7.80 33.13
C THR A 345 -0.18 9.08 33.44
N GLY A 346 0.43 9.71 32.44
CA GLY A 346 1.07 11.02 32.58
C GLY A 346 0.09 12.11 33.04
N MET A 347 -1.10 12.19 32.44
CA MET A 347 -2.14 13.16 32.82
C MET A 347 -2.64 12.93 34.26
N LEU A 348 -2.77 11.68 34.71
CA LEU A 348 -3.19 11.34 36.07
C LEU A 348 -2.15 11.72 37.13
N LEU A 349 -0.87 11.76 36.75
CA LEU A 349 0.25 12.16 37.61
C LEU A 349 0.37 13.69 37.75
N GLN A 350 -0.29 14.48 36.89
CA GLN A 350 -0.27 15.94 36.98
C GLN A 350 -1.02 16.44 38.22
N ARG A 351 -0.45 17.47 38.87
CA ARG A 351 -1.07 18.12 40.05
C ARG A 351 -2.26 18.99 39.62
N GLY A 352 -3.29 19.05 40.47
CA GLY A 352 -4.49 19.85 40.24
C GLY A 352 -5.65 19.10 39.56
N ARG A 353 -6.63 19.86 39.05
CA ARG A 353 -7.84 19.34 38.41
C ARG A 353 -7.51 18.76 37.03
N ILE A 354 -8.00 17.55 36.77
CA ILE A 354 -7.78 16.85 35.51
C ILE A 354 -8.93 17.16 34.55
N ASP A 355 -8.59 17.44 33.31
CA ASP A 355 -9.55 17.56 32.22
C ASP A 355 -10.04 16.17 31.80
N THR A 356 -11.27 15.83 32.21
CA THR A 356 -11.91 14.54 31.93
C THR A 356 -12.23 14.37 30.45
N ASP A 357 -12.56 15.48 29.77
CA ASP A 357 -12.86 15.47 28.34
C ASP A 357 -11.58 15.16 27.55
N ALA A 358 -10.44 15.72 27.99
CA ALA A 358 -9.14 15.40 27.40
C ALA A 358 -8.76 13.91 27.58
N ILE A 359 -9.05 13.29 28.72
CA ILE A 359 -8.81 11.84 28.92
C ILE A 359 -9.67 11.02 27.95
N LEU A 360 -10.95 11.36 27.83
CA LEU A 360 -11.90 10.68 26.96
C LEU A 360 -11.50 10.82 25.48
N ASP A 361 -11.09 12.01 25.05
CA ASP A 361 -10.55 12.27 23.71
C ASP A 361 -9.31 11.40 23.41
N LYS A 362 -8.42 11.19 24.39
CA LYS A 362 -7.23 10.34 24.22
C LYS A 362 -7.55 8.85 24.05
N ILE A 363 -8.73 8.39 24.48
CA ILE A 363 -9.19 7.01 24.30
C ILE A 363 -9.98 6.88 23.00
N LEU A 364 -10.92 7.81 22.75
CA LEU A 364 -11.84 7.72 21.61
C LEU A 364 -11.19 8.01 20.26
N ILE A 365 -10.26 8.97 20.20
CA ILE A 365 -9.63 9.35 18.92
C ILE A 365 -8.87 8.16 18.31
N PRO A 366 -7.94 7.48 19.02
CA PRO A 366 -7.24 6.32 18.45
C PRO A 366 -8.19 5.20 18.00
N PHE A 367 -9.26 4.95 18.75
CA PHE A 367 -10.28 3.96 18.37
C PHE A 367 -10.96 4.33 17.03
N SER A 368 -11.41 5.58 16.89
CA SER A 368 -12.05 6.06 15.65
C SER A 368 -11.10 6.05 14.43
N TYR A 369 -9.78 6.08 14.66
CA TYR A 369 -8.74 6.06 13.63
C TYR A 369 -8.21 4.66 13.30
N ILE A 370 -8.72 3.58 13.91
CA ILE A 370 -8.29 2.20 13.60
C ILE A 370 -8.32 1.92 12.08
N PRO A 371 -9.40 2.25 11.34
CA PRO A 371 -9.43 1.96 9.91
C PRO A 371 -8.39 2.73 9.11
N VAL A 372 -8.12 3.98 9.49
CA VAL A 372 -7.10 4.84 8.87
C VAL A 372 -5.71 4.22 9.00
N VAL A 373 -5.33 3.83 10.23
CA VAL A 373 -4.03 3.19 10.47
C VAL A 373 -3.93 1.85 9.75
N SER A 374 -5.05 1.11 9.71
CA SER A 374 -5.13 -0.18 9.02
C SER A 374 -4.90 -0.04 7.52
N VAL A 375 -5.59 0.90 6.87
CA VAL A 375 -5.38 1.20 5.44
C VAL A 375 -3.93 1.61 5.18
N GLN A 376 -3.38 2.53 5.97
CA GLN A 376 -2.03 3.04 5.80
C GLN A 376 -0.95 1.94 5.87
N TYR A 377 -1.22 0.86 6.60
CA TYR A 377 -0.33 -0.29 6.71
C TYR A 377 -0.58 -1.35 5.63
N LEU A 378 -1.85 -1.66 5.36
CA LEU A 378 -2.23 -2.74 4.42
C LEU A 378 -2.12 -2.31 2.95
N ALA A 379 -2.27 -1.03 2.63
CA ALA A 379 -2.18 -0.53 1.26
C ALA A 379 -0.86 -0.90 0.57
N PRO A 380 0.35 -0.64 1.14
CA PRO A 380 1.60 -1.09 0.55
C PRO A 380 1.68 -2.62 0.38
N CYS A 381 1.14 -3.40 1.32
CA CYS A 381 1.09 -4.85 1.21
C CYS A 381 0.26 -5.29 0.00
N LEU A 382 -0.90 -4.66 -0.19
CA LEU A 382 -1.78 -4.93 -1.31
C LEU A 382 -1.14 -4.50 -2.64
N THR A 383 -0.47 -3.35 -2.67
CA THR A 383 0.30 -2.90 -3.84
C THR A 383 1.34 -3.95 -4.25
N TYR A 384 2.10 -4.51 -3.30
CA TYR A 384 3.08 -5.56 -3.60
C TYR A 384 2.44 -6.84 -4.13
N VAL A 385 1.42 -7.37 -3.45
CA VAL A 385 0.79 -8.64 -3.86
C VAL A 385 0.09 -8.50 -5.21
N ALA A 386 -0.68 -7.42 -5.41
CA ALA A 386 -1.36 -7.16 -6.69
C ALA A 386 -0.34 -6.98 -7.83
N SER A 387 0.75 -6.24 -7.58
CA SER A 387 1.82 -6.07 -8.58
C SER A 387 2.52 -7.39 -8.89
N ALA A 388 2.80 -8.23 -7.89
CA ALA A 388 3.43 -9.53 -8.10
C ALA A 388 2.53 -10.46 -8.95
N MET A 389 1.24 -10.54 -8.62
CA MET A 389 0.29 -11.33 -9.40
C MET A 389 0.12 -10.80 -10.83
N LEU A 390 0.09 -9.47 -11.02
CA LEU A 390 0.03 -8.86 -12.35
C LEU A 390 1.31 -9.08 -13.17
N LEU A 391 2.49 -9.04 -12.53
CA LEU A 391 3.77 -9.36 -13.17
C LEU A 391 3.81 -10.82 -13.61
N GLN A 392 3.35 -11.76 -12.79
CA GLN A 392 3.22 -13.16 -13.21
C GLN A 392 2.27 -13.30 -14.41
N ARG A 393 1.12 -12.61 -14.36
CA ARG A 393 0.05 -12.77 -15.35
C ARG A 393 0.31 -12.10 -16.70
N LYS A 394 0.96 -10.93 -16.71
CA LYS A 394 1.11 -10.08 -17.91
C LYS A 394 2.55 -9.85 -18.34
N ALA A 395 3.51 -9.95 -17.42
CA ALA A 395 4.93 -9.84 -17.74
C ALA A 395 5.61 -11.19 -17.97
N GLY A 396 4.91 -12.32 -17.77
CA GLY A 396 5.47 -13.65 -17.99
C GLY A 396 6.49 -14.06 -16.93
N ARG A 397 6.39 -13.49 -15.72
CA ARG A 397 7.26 -13.81 -14.58
C ARG A 397 6.79 -15.01 -13.80
N CYS A 398 7.69 -15.60 -13.03
CA CYS A 398 7.50 -16.94 -12.48
C CYS A 398 7.59 -17.00 -10.95
N PHE A 399 6.65 -17.71 -10.32
CA PHE A 399 6.72 -18.06 -8.91
C PHE A 399 7.46 -19.39 -8.70
N HIS A 400 8.75 -19.45 -9.01
CA HIS A 400 9.57 -20.68 -8.86
C HIS A 400 9.51 -21.28 -7.45
N TRP A 401 9.36 -20.44 -6.42
CA TRP A 401 9.19 -20.91 -5.03
C TRP A 401 7.92 -21.74 -4.82
N MET A 402 7.01 -21.82 -5.77
CA MET A 402 5.79 -22.61 -5.68
C MET A 402 5.94 -24.01 -6.26
N GLU A 403 7.02 -24.32 -6.99
CA GLU A 403 7.23 -25.62 -7.62
C GLU A 403 7.15 -26.80 -6.64
N TRP A 404 7.45 -26.59 -5.35
CA TRP A 404 7.27 -27.61 -4.31
C TRP A 404 5.80 -28.01 -4.07
N LEU A 405 4.82 -27.21 -4.53
CA LEU A 405 3.40 -27.50 -4.49
C LEU A 405 2.93 -28.32 -5.70
N ALA A 406 3.75 -28.49 -6.74
CA ALA A 406 3.43 -29.32 -7.90
C ALA A 406 2.97 -30.75 -7.55
N PRO A 407 3.50 -31.46 -6.52
CA PRO A 407 2.94 -32.76 -6.12
C PRO A 407 1.59 -32.67 -5.39
N MET A 408 1.16 -31.49 -4.93
CA MET A 408 -0.06 -31.29 -4.12
C MET A 408 -1.22 -30.66 -4.89
N VAL A 409 -0.93 -30.05 -6.05
CA VAL A 409 -1.85 -29.22 -6.82
C VAL A 409 -1.63 -29.53 -8.30
N ASP A 410 -2.67 -29.37 -9.14
CA ASP A 410 -2.53 -29.54 -10.59
C ASP A 410 -1.30 -28.77 -11.10
N GLU A 411 -0.46 -29.44 -11.88
CA GLU A 411 0.82 -28.92 -12.37
C GLU A 411 0.60 -27.61 -13.15
N ALA A 412 -0.54 -27.48 -13.83
CA ALA A 412 -0.95 -26.25 -14.52
C ALA A 412 -1.16 -25.03 -13.60
N LEU A 413 -1.44 -25.22 -12.31
CA LEU A 413 -1.66 -24.13 -11.33
C LEU A 413 -0.35 -23.54 -10.78
N VAL A 414 0.74 -24.30 -10.88
CA VAL A 414 2.01 -24.03 -10.21
C VAL A 414 3.13 -23.77 -11.20
N MET A 415 3.09 -24.43 -12.37
CA MET A 415 4.12 -24.29 -13.37
C MET A 415 4.02 -22.97 -14.13
N CYS A 416 5.19 -22.45 -14.48
CA CYS A 416 5.27 -21.37 -15.41
C CYS A 416 4.82 -21.83 -16.80
N PRO A 417 3.87 -21.12 -17.44
CA PRO A 417 3.66 -21.33 -18.85
C PRO A 417 5.00 -21.08 -19.55
N GLY A 418 5.42 -22.02 -20.41
CA GLY A 418 6.60 -21.85 -21.25
C GLY A 418 6.53 -20.54 -22.04
N ALA A 419 7.68 -20.10 -22.57
CA ALA A 419 7.90 -18.80 -23.22
C ALA A 419 6.60 -18.22 -23.82
N PRO A 420 6.17 -17.00 -23.41
CA PRO A 420 4.88 -16.46 -23.79
C PRO A 420 4.74 -16.52 -25.30
N ALA A 421 3.60 -17.05 -25.78
CA ALA A 421 3.31 -17.12 -27.21
C ALA A 421 3.59 -15.75 -27.84
N ALA A 422 4.43 -15.74 -28.89
CA ALA A 422 4.85 -14.51 -29.53
C ALA A 422 3.62 -13.65 -29.85
N ALA A 423 3.61 -12.42 -29.34
CA ALA A 423 2.48 -11.53 -29.55
C ALA A 423 2.26 -11.35 -31.06
N SER A 424 1.00 -11.43 -31.51
CA SER A 424 0.65 -11.31 -32.92
C SER A 424 1.27 -10.05 -33.54
N ALA A 425 1.99 -10.20 -34.65
CA ALA A 425 2.72 -9.10 -35.27
C ALA A 425 1.78 -8.03 -35.86
N THR A 426 0.58 -8.43 -36.29
CA THR A 426 -0.44 -7.56 -36.89
C THR A 426 -1.80 -7.78 -36.23
N PRO A 427 -2.66 -6.75 -36.19
CA PRO A 427 -4.06 -6.91 -35.79
C PRO A 427 -4.80 -7.79 -36.81
N SER A 428 -5.73 -8.61 -36.32
CA SER A 428 -6.54 -9.53 -37.14
C SER A 428 -7.76 -8.86 -37.82
N PHE A 429 -7.83 -7.53 -37.78
CA PHE A 429 -8.89 -6.73 -38.37
C PHE A 429 -8.30 -5.62 -39.25
N PHE A 430 -9.04 -5.21 -40.28
CA PHE A 430 -8.68 -4.11 -41.17
C PHE A 430 -9.96 -3.46 -41.69
N ILE A 431 -10.05 -2.13 -41.61
CA ILE A 431 -11.17 -1.34 -42.12
C ILE A 431 -10.69 -0.65 -43.39
N ALA A 432 -11.23 -1.06 -44.53
CA ALA A 432 -10.94 -0.38 -45.78
C ALA A 432 -11.62 1.01 -45.79
N PRO A 433 -11.01 2.03 -46.42
CA PRO A 433 -11.67 3.32 -46.59
C PRO A 433 -12.99 3.15 -47.34
N GLY A 434 -14.10 3.66 -46.77
CA GLY A 434 -15.44 3.57 -47.37
C GLY A 434 -16.23 2.30 -47.02
N THR A 435 -15.77 1.48 -46.07
CA THR A 435 -16.55 0.35 -45.55
C THR A 435 -17.66 0.85 -44.62
N ASP A 436 -18.92 0.45 -44.85
CA ASP A 436 -20.01 0.72 -43.94
C ASP A 436 -19.84 -0.06 -42.63
N LEU A 437 -20.01 0.62 -41.48
CA LEU A 437 -19.88 0.01 -40.15
C LEU A 437 -21.14 -0.79 -39.79
N ASP A 438 -21.25 -1.99 -40.36
CA ASP A 438 -22.27 -2.96 -39.98
C ASP A 438 -21.89 -3.72 -38.70
N LYS A 439 -22.89 -4.35 -38.07
CA LYS A 439 -22.71 -5.11 -36.83
C LYS A 439 -21.63 -6.18 -36.94
N GLU A 440 -21.50 -6.84 -38.10
CA GLU A 440 -20.52 -7.89 -38.35
C GLU A 440 -19.09 -7.32 -38.37
N VAL A 441 -18.89 -6.20 -39.06
CA VAL A 441 -17.61 -5.47 -39.10
C VAL A 441 -17.23 -5.00 -37.70
N LEU A 442 -18.18 -4.43 -36.96
CA LEU A 442 -17.94 -3.99 -35.58
C LEU A 442 -17.58 -5.16 -34.66
N THR A 443 -18.24 -6.31 -34.79
CA THR A 443 -17.88 -7.50 -34.01
C THR A 443 -16.49 -8.02 -34.36
N GLY A 444 -16.10 -7.99 -35.64
CA GLY A 444 -14.75 -8.36 -36.09
C GLY A 444 -13.68 -7.44 -35.52
N ILE A 445 -13.92 -6.12 -35.49
CA ILE A 445 -13.01 -5.15 -34.86
C ILE A 445 -12.86 -5.42 -33.37
N VAL A 446 -13.97 -5.62 -32.65
CA VAL A 446 -13.93 -5.86 -31.19
C VAL A 446 -13.18 -7.17 -30.88
N GLN A 447 -13.45 -8.25 -31.62
CA GLN A 447 -12.74 -9.51 -31.46
C GLN A 447 -11.26 -9.38 -31.81
N GLY A 448 -10.96 -8.65 -32.87
CA GLY A 448 -9.59 -8.40 -33.30
C GLY A 448 -8.79 -7.60 -32.27
N LEU A 449 -9.40 -6.55 -31.69
CA LEU A 449 -8.83 -5.77 -30.58
C LEU A 449 -8.64 -6.61 -29.31
N GLN A 450 -9.57 -7.52 -28.99
CA GLN A 450 -9.43 -8.44 -27.87
C GLN A 450 -8.27 -9.43 -28.06
N SER A 451 -8.02 -9.85 -29.30
CA SER A 451 -6.93 -10.77 -29.64
C SER A 451 -5.56 -10.09 -29.76
N PHE A 452 -5.51 -8.75 -29.92
CA PHE A 452 -4.29 -7.98 -30.13
C PHE A 452 -3.89 -7.20 -28.86
N PRO A 453 -2.96 -7.71 -28.03
CA PRO A 453 -2.57 -7.02 -26.79
C PRO A 453 -1.75 -5.76 -27.09
N VAL A 454 -2.32 -4.58 -26.88
CA VAL A 454 -1.60 -3.31 -27.11
C VAL A 454 -0.45 -3.14 -26.12
N ALA A 455 -0.68 -3.43 -24.83
CA ALA A 455 0.35 -3.43 -23.81
C ALA A 455 1.12 -4.75 -23.83
N LEU A 456 2.42 -4.67 -24.15
CA LEU A 456 3.33 -5.81 -24.15
C LEU A 456 3.88 -6.11 -22.75
N PRO A 457 4.45 -7.30 -22.51
CA PRO A 457 5.06 -7.67 -21.22
C PRO A 457 6.03 -6.61 -20.68
N LEU A 458 6.85 -6.01 -21.55
CA LEU A 458 7.79 -4.94 -21.20
C LEU A 458 7.09 -3.74 -20.52
N TRP A 459 5.91 -3.36 -21.02
CA TRP A 459 5.15 -2.25 -20.43
C TRP A 459 4.74 -2.55 -18.99
N TYR A 460 4.25 -3.78 -18.74
CA TYR A 460 3.88 -4.21 -17.40
C TYR A 460 5.09 -4.31 -16.47
N GLU A 461 6.23 -4.81 -16.96
CA GLU A 461 7.48 -4.83 -16.19
C GLU A 461 7.93 -3.44 -15.78
N THR A 462 7.91 -2.49 -16.71
CA THR A 462 8.31 -1.11 -16.44
C THR A 462 7.36 -0.45 -15.44
N VAL A 463 6.05 -0.50 -15.67
CA VAL A 463 5.07 0.19 -14.82
C VAL A 463 4.98 -0.44 -13.43
N LEU A 464 4.77 -1.76 -13.36
CA LEU A 464 4.62 -2.44 -12.07
C LEU A 464 5.96 -2.52 -11.34
N GLY A 465 7.07 -2.73 -12.07
CA GLY A 465 8.41 -2.69 -11.51
C GLY A 465 8.71 -1.34 -10.88
N PHE A 466 8.42 -0.24 -11.56
CA PHE A 466 8.56 1.11 -11.00
C PHE A 466 7.67 1.33 -9.78
N VAL A 467 6.39 0.94 -9.82
CA VAL A 467 5.47 1.09 -8.68
C VAL A 467 5.96 0.33 -7.46
N VAL A 468 6.43 -0.91 -7.64
CA VAL A 468 7.00 -1.73 -6.57
C VAL A 468 8.29 -1.11 -6.02
N PHE A 469 9.23 -0.77 -6.91
CA PHE A 469 10.49 -0.11 -6.56
C PHE A 469 10.23 1.16 -5.74
N TRP A 470 9.38 2.04 -6.23
CA TRP A 470 9.12 3.33 -5.61
C TRP A 470 8.40 3.19 -4.26
N THR A 471 7.40 2.31 -4.18
CA THR A 471 6.70 2.00 -2.93
C THR A 471 7.68 1.48 -1.87
N ALA A 472 8.65 0.64 -2.26
CA ALA A 472 9.65 0.07 -1.37
C ALA A 472 10.72 1.09 -0.93
N LEU A 473 11.26 1.84 -1.89
CA LEU A 473 12.25 2.89 -1.63
C LEU A 473 11.67 3.99 -0.75
N SER A 474 10.50 4.51 -1.11
CA SER A 474 9.82 5.58 -0.38
C SER A 474 9.51 5.16 1.05
N TRP A 475 8.94 3.96 1.24
CA TRP A 475 8.68 3.42 2.58
C TRP A 475 9.95 3.33 3.42
N PHE A 476 11.05 2.81 2.87
CA PHE A 476 12.31 2.67 3.59
C PHE A 476 12.92 4.03 3.95
N VAL A 477 13.08 4.92 2.99
CA VAL A 477 13.68 6.25 3.19
C VAL A 477 12.89 7.06 4.22
N LEU A 478 11.56 7.08 4.09
CA LEU A 478 10.71 7.79 5.05
C LEU A 478 10.76 7.17 6.45
N SER A 479 10.84 5.84 6.55
CA SER A 479 10.97 5.17 7.84
C SER A 479 12.35 5.43 8.48
N MET A 480 13.41 5.52 7.68
CA MET A 480 14.76 5.92 8.13
C MET A 480 14.77 7.35 8.65
N VAL A 481 14.19 8.30 7.90
CA VAL A 481 14.01 9.69 8.34
C VAL A 481 13.21 9.74 9.63
N GLY A 482 12.16 8.93 9.75
CA GLY A 482 11.38 8.80 10.98
C GLY A 482 12.19 8.30 12.16
N ILE A 483 13.00 7.27 11.98
CA ILE A 483 13.90 6.77 13.03
C ILE A 483 14.86 7.87 13.48
N MET A 484 15.46 8.60 12.54
CA MET A 484 16.36 9.72 12.87
C MET A 484 15.63 10.84 13.62
N TYR A 485 14.43 11.19 13.18
CA TYR A 485 13.58 12.20 13.82
C TYR A 485 13.24 11.83 15.26
N TRP A 486 12.72 10.62 15.50
CA TRP A 486 12.35 10.16 16.84
C TRP A 486 13.54 9.94 17.75
N ARG A 487 14.69 9.51 17.22
CA ARG A 487 15.93 9.42 18.01
C ARG A 487 16.43 10.79 18.44
N ARG A 488 16.38 11.79 17.56
CA ARG A 488 16.76 13.17 17.91
C ARG A 488 15.81 13.76 18.94
N LEU A 489 14.50 13.59 18.75
CA LEU A 489 13.51 13.99 19.75
C LEU A 489 13.73 13.28 21.07
N GLY A 490 13.95 11.96 21.08
CA GLY A 490 14.22 11.20 22.30
C GLY A 490 15.52 11.60 23.01
N SER A 491 16.57 11.93 22.25
CA SER A 491 17.84 12.46 22.78
C SER A 491 17.69 13.87 23.34
N ASN A 492 16.85 14.70 22.72
CA ASN A 492 16.54 16.04 23.20
C ASN A 492 15.47 16.02 24.30
N ALA A 493 14.72 14.93 24.47
CA ALA A 493 13.68 14.74 25.48
C ALA A 493 14.20 14.54 26.92
N GLY A 494 15.51 14.71 27.15
CA GLY A 494 15.99 15.24 28.43
C GLY A 494 15.46 16.66 28.74
N GLN A 495 14.87 17.32 27.74
CA GLN A 495 13.99 18.48 27.84
C GLN A 495 12.63 18.08 27.26
N SER A 496 11.66 17.88 28.15
CA SER A 496 10.26 17.66 27.80
C SER A 496 9.75 18.73 26.82
N VAL A 497 8.81 18.31 25.96
CA VAL A 497 7.78 19.11 25.26
C VAL A 497 7.96 19.25 23.73
N GLU A 498 7.02 18.65 23.00
CA GLU A 498 6.45 19.28 21.79
C GLU A 498 5.03 18.75 21.48
N GLN A 499 4.72 17.49 21.78
CA GLN A 499 3.34 16.97 21.70
C GLN A 499 2.41 17.55 22.77
N GLU A 500 2.93 17.89 23.96
CA GLU A 500 2.15 18.60 24.99
C GLU A 500 1.86 20.04 24.56
N ASP A 501 2.82 20.79 24.00
CA ASP A 501 2.61 22.20 23.64
C ASP A 501 1.65 22.39 22.46
N ILE A 502 1.65 21.48 21.49
CA ILE A 502 0.71 21.54 20.35
C ILE A 502 -0.71 21.21 20.82
N VAL A 503 -0.86 20.19 21.67
CA VAL A 503 -2.15 19.82 22.28
C VAL A 503 -2.63 20.92 23.23
N HIS A 504 -1.73 21.53 24.01
CA HIS A 504 -2.05 22.59 24.95
C HIS A 504 -2.39 23.91 24.23
N LYS A 505 -1.74 24.22 23.08
CA LYS A 505 -2.13 25.33 22.19
C LYS A 505 -3.48 25.09 21.53
N HIS A 506 -3.79 23.86 21.10
CA HIS A 506 -5.09 23.53 20.54
C HIS A 506 -6.22 23.61 21.57
N LEU A 507 -5.98 23.15 22.80
CA LEU A 507 -6.92 23.27 23.93
C LEU A 507 -7.11 24.74 24.34
N LYS A 508 -6.04 25.55 24.42
CA LYS A 508 -6.15 27.00 24.68
C LYS A 508 -6.94 27.74 23.61
N ARG A 509 -6.82 27.34 22.34
CA ARG A 509 -7.62 27.93 21.23
C ARG A 509 -9.10 27.57 21.32
N LYS A 510 -9.44 26.31 21.64
CA LYS A 510 -10.84 25.89 21.87
C LYS A 510 -11.47 26.62 23.08
N TYR A 511 -10.72 26.78 24.18
CA TYR A 511 -11.21 27.52 25.36
C TYR A 511 -11.44 29.01 25.08
N LYS A 512 -10.54 29.67 24.33
CA LYS A 512 -10.74 31.09 23.93
C LYS A 512 -11.92 31.30 22.99
N TYR A 513 -12.28 30.30 22.19
CA TYR A 513 -13.44 30.39 21.30
C TYR A 513 -14.75 30.27 22.09
N LYS A 514 -14.81 29.35 23.06
CA LYS A 514 -15.99 29.12 23.91
C LYS A 514 -16.32 30.32 24.82
N GLN A 515 -15.31 31.04 25.29
CA GLN A 515 -15.47 32.28 26.08
C GLN A 515 -15.89 33.52 25.27
N LYS A 516 -15.85 33.48 23.93
CA LYS A 516 -16.32 34.59 23.08
C LYS A 516 -17.77 34.41 22.60
N THR A 517 -18.35 33.24 22.83
CA THR A 517 -19.70 32.86 22.36
C THR A 517 -20.71 32.66 23.50
N THR A 518 -20.31 33.00 24.73
CA THR A 518 -21.15 33.15 25.93
C THR A 518 -20.85 34.50 26.54
#